data_AF-A0A415QRE8-F1
#
_entry.id   AF-A0A415QRE8-F1
#
_cell.length_a   1.000
_cell.length_b   1.000
_cell.length_c   1.000
_cell.angle_alpha   90.00
_cell.angle_beta   90.00
_cell.angle_gamma   90.00
#
_symmetry.space_group_name_H-M   'P 1'
#
loop_
_entity.id
_entity.type
_entity.pdbx_description
1 polymer ?
#
loop_
_entity_poly.entity_id
_entity_poly.type
_entity_poly.pdbx_seq_one_letter_code
_entity_poly.pdbx_strand_id
1 'polypeptide(L)'
;MELLALVGKKYSRNLLTTTDFDEFSLHLKSEHGYLISTSTLKRLWGYVNDTHQPRTQTLDLLSRYIGFTCFSDFCHHLKTSTMYNSSFFTTKQIQVQDLKPGDEIEIGWSPNRYLRLQYHGEARFQVIDSKQSKLRRGDYFETACFLIGQPLLLSYILRDNQKTPPFIAGRNGGLTLINQLT
;
A
#
# COMPACT_ATOMS: atom_id res chain seq x y z
N MET A 1 -1.16 3.74 9.95
CA MET A 1 -2.63 3.73 9.77
C MET A 1 -3.17 5.10 10.19
N GLU A 2 -3.91 5.78 9.32
CA GLU A 2 -4.43 7.16 9.54
C GLU A 2 -5.22 7.32 10.85
N LEU A 3 -6.02 6.30 11.20
CA LEU A 3 -6.76 6.24 12.47
C LEU A 3 -5.85 6.49 13.68
N LEU A 4 -4.72 5.79 13.75
CA LEU A 4 -3.80 5.85 14.90
C LEU A 4 -3.08 7.21 14.97
N ALA A 5 -2.78 7.81 13.82
CA ALA A 5 -2.19 9.14 13.75
C ALA A 5 -3.15 10.20 14.32
N LEU A 6 -4.44 10.15 13.94
CA LEU A 6 -5.46 11.06 14.47
C LEU A 6 -5.77 10.82 15.95
N VAL A 7 -5.77 9.56 16.39
CA VAL A 7 -5.89 9.21 17.82
C VAL A 7 -4.73 9.79 18.61
N GLY A 8 -3.48 9.62 18.13
CA GLY A 8 -2.30 10.20 18.78
C GLY A 8 -2.36 11.73 18.84
N LYS A 9 -2.81 12.37 17.75
CA LYS A 9 -3.01 13.82 17.70
C LYS A 9 -4.05 14.30 18.72
N LYS A 10 -5.18 13.58 18.87
CA LYS A 10 -6.20 13.92 19.88
C LYS A 10 -5.66 13.73 21.30
N TYR A 11 -4.96 12.63 21.55
CA TYR A 11 -4.37 12.35 22.87
C TYR A 11 -3.31 13.37 23.27
N SER A 12 -2.67 14.05 22.30
CA SER A 12 -1.70 15.14 22.53
C SER A 12 -0.45 14.72 23.33
N ARG A 13 -0.14 13.42 23.38
CA ARG A 13 1.09 12.85 23.94
C ARG A 13 1.65 11.78 23.00
N ASN A 14 2.98 11.65 22.98
CA ASN A 14 3.66 10.64 22.18
C ASN A 14 3.66 9.30 22.92
N LEU A 15 3.27 8.23 22.22
CA LEU A 15 3.28 6.86 22.77
C LEU A 15 4.59 6.16 22.40
N LEU A 16 5.64 6.34 23.21
CA LEU A 16 6.99 5.84 22.91
C LEU A 16 7.48 4.79 23.90
N THR A 17 6.97 4.83 25.13
CA THR A 17 7.38 3.97 26.23
C THR A 17 6.23 3.10 26.71
N THR A 18 6.54 2.03 27.45
CA THR A 18 5.51 1.19 28.07
C THR A 18 4.57 1.99 28.96
N THR A 19 5.10 2.93 29.74
CA THR A 19 4.33 3.82 30.61
C THR A 19 3.34 4.66 29.84
N ASP A 20 3.73 5.21 28.68
CA ASP A 20 2.82 6.00 27.84
C ASP A 20 1.60 5.18 27.39
N PHE A 21 1.82 3.90 27.05
CA PHE A 21 0.72 3.00 26.68
C PHE A 21 -0.17 2.63 27.87
N ASP A 22 0.41 2.48 29.07
CA ASP A 22 -0.35 2.21 30.29
C ASP A 22 -1.22 3.42 30.67
N GLU A 23 -0.65 4.62 30.62
CA GLU A 23 -1.38 5.88 30.82
C GLU A 23 -2.49 6.05 29.79
N PHE A 24 -2.23 5.74 28.53
CA PHE A 24 -3.24 5.87 27.49
C PHE A 24 -4.36 4.83 27.64
N SER A 25 -4.03 3.58 28.00
CA SER A 25 -5.02 2.55 28.32
C SER A 25 -5.91 2.98 29.49
N LEU A 26 -5.31 3.55 30.53
CA LEU A 26 -6.03 4.08 31.69
C LEU A 26 -6.92 5.25 31.32
N HIS A 27 -6.41 6.20 30.54
CA HIS A 27 -7.15 7.37 30.06
C HIS A 27 -8.39 6.98 29.24
N LEU A 28 -8.24 6.03 28.30
CA LEU A 28 -9.37 5.51 27.51
C LEU A 28 -10.44 4.87 28.41
N LYS A 29 -10.03 4.20 29.47
CA LYS A 29 -10.94 3.58 30.43
C LYS A 29 -11.62 4.61 31.34
N SER A 30 -10.88 5.57 31.89
CA SER A 30 -11.41 6.53 32.86
C SER A 30 -12.32 7.58 32.24
N GLU A 31 -11.91 8.15 31.10
CA GLU A 31 -12.61 9.27 30.47
C GLU A 31 -13.74 8.79 29.54
N HIS A 32 -13.62 7.59 28.97
CA HIS A 32 -14.52 7.12 27.92
C HIS A 32 -15.11 5.73 28.18
N GLY A 33 -14.70 5.02 29.22
CA GLY A 33 -15.15 3.65 29.49
C GLY A 33 -14.65 2.61 28.49
N TYR A 34 -13.66 2.94 27.65
CA TYR A 34 -13.17 2.07 26.59
C TYR A 34 -12.10 1.12 27.13
N LEU A 35 -12.40 -0.19 27.09
CA LEU A 35 -11.50 -1.23 27.58
C LEU A 35 -10.55 -1.71 26.47
N ILE A 36 -9.42 -1.04 26.30
CA ILE A 36 -8.34 -1.46 25.41
C ILE A 36 -7.08 -1.68 26.24
N SER A 37 -6.55 -2.91 26.25
CA SER A 37 -5.35 -3.23 27.03
C SER A 37 -4.09 -2.55 26.48
N THR A 38 -3.14 -2.23 27.36
CA THR A 38 -1.79 -1.76 27.00
C THR A 38 -1.15 -2.65 25.93
N SER A 39 -1.25 -3.98 26.08
CA SER A 39 -0.70 -4.93 25.12
C SER A 39 -1.33 -4.82 23.73
N THR A 40 -2.60 -4.44 23.63
CA THR A 40 -3.27 -4.21 22.35
C THR A 40 -2.81 -2.89 21.73
N LEU A 41 -2.70 -1.82 22.53
CA LEU A 41 -2.19 -0.53 22.05
C LEU A 41 -0.75 -0.61 21.54
N LYS A 42 0.14 -1.30 22.28
CA LYS A 42 1.53 -1.53 21.86
C LYS A 42 1.63 -2.20 20.51
N ARG A 43 0.78 -3.21 20.24
CA ARG A 43 0.76 -3.93 18.96
C ARG A 43 0.21 -3.05 17.83
N LEU A 44 -0.83 -2.26 18.10
CA LEU A 44 -1.39 -1.31 17.14
C LEU A 44 -0.37 -0.24 16.70
N TRP A 45 0.41 0.29 17.64
CA TRP A 45 1.43 1.31 17.37
C TRP A 45 2.76 0.73 16.87
N GLY A 46 2.87 -0.59 16.68
CA GLY A 46 4.10 -1.23 16.23
C GLY A 46 5.24 -1.24 17.26
N TYR A 47 4.95 -0.97 18.54
CA TYR A 47 5.91 -1.09 19.64
C TYR A 47 6.29 -2.56 19.89
N VAL A 48 5.37 -3.48 19.65
CA VAL A 48 5.61 -4.92 19.63
C VAL A 48 5.20 -5.45 18.26
N ASN A 49 6.07 -6.25 17.63
CA ASN A 49 5.77 -6.91 16.37
C ASN A 49 4.54 -7.83 16.53
N ASP A 50 3.49 -7.57 15.78
CA ASP A 50 2.31 -8.43 15.67
C ASP A 50 1.89 -8.50 14.20
N THR A 51 1.65 -9.71 13.71
CA THR A 51 1.18 -9.98 12.35
C THR A 51 -0.34 -10.09 12.25
N HIS A 52 -1.05 -10.03 13.39
CA HIS A 52 -2.50 -10.18 13.43
C HIS A 52 -3.22 -8.88 13.08
N GLN A 53 -4.34 -9.01 12.38
CA GLN A 53 -5.21 -7.88 12.11
C GLN A 53 -5.90 -7.42 13.41
N PRO A 54 -5.97 -6.10 13.66
CA PRO A 54 -6.73 -5.55 14.77
C PRO A 54 -8.18 -6.01 14.76
N ARG A 55 -8.73 -6.29 15.95
CA ARG A 55 -10.17 -6.59 16.08
C ARG A 55 -10.98 -5.34 15.71
N THR A 56 -12.05 -5.54 14.95
CA THR A 56 -12.98 -4.45 14.56
C THR A 56 -13.48 -3.66 15.77
N GLN A 57 -13.80 -4.34 16.87
CA GLN A 57 -14.23 -3.67 18.11
C GLN A 57 -13.20 -2.68 18.64
N THR A 58 -11.91 -3.03 18.58
CA THR A 58 -10.84 -2.12 19.01
C THR A 58 -10.76 -0.90 18.10
N LEU A 59 -10.91 -1.10 16.79
CA LEU A 59 -10.95 -0.02 15.81
C LEU A 59 -12.18 0.89 16.03
N ASP A 60 -13.35 0.32 16.33
CA ASP A 60 -14.57 1.07 16.63
C ASP A 60 -14.41 1.97 17.85
N LEU A 61 -13.82 1.45 18.94
CA LEU A 61 -13.56 2.25 20.15
C LEU A 61 -12.60 3.41 19.88
N LEU A 62 -11.55 3.18 19.10
CA LEU A 62 -10.60 4.23 18.71
C LEU A 62 -11.23 5.25 17.76
N SER A 63 -12.09 4.84 16.84
CA SER A 63 -12.86 5.75 15.98
C SER A 63 -13.83 6.61 16.79
N ARG A 64 -14.50 6.04 17.79
CA ARG A 64 -15.31 6.81 18.74
C ARG A 64 -14.50 7.78 19.55
N TYR A 65 -13.30 7.38 19.97
CA TYR A 65 -12.40 8.27 20.67
C TYR A 65 -12.09 9.53 19.85
N ILE A 66 -11.93 9.45 18.53
CA ILE A 66 -11.72 10.62 17.66
C ILE A 66 -13.01 11.27 17.12
N GLY A 67 -14.18 10.87 17.62
CA GLY A 67 -15.47 11.55 17.33
C GLY A 67 -16.33 10.93 16.23
N PHE A 68 -15.97 9.74 15.71
CA PHE A 68 -16.78 9.00 14.74
C PHE A 68 -17.68 7.97 15.41
N THR A 69 -18.73 7.50 14.74
CA THR A 69 -19.65 6.53 15.34
C THR A 69 -19.06 5.12 15.45
N CYS A 70 -18.27 4.73 14.46
CA CYS A 70 -17.57 3.43 14.36
C CYS A 70 -16.44 3.51 13.32
N PHE A 71 -15.71 2.41 13.13
CA PHE A 71 -14.61 2.35 12.18
C PHE A 71 -15.06 2.50 10.72
N SER A 72 -16.22 1.96 10.36
CA SER A 72 -16.74 2.10 8.99
C SER A 72 -17.11 3.55 8.65
N ASP A 73 -17.65 4.30 9.61
CA ASP A 73 -17.95 5.73 9.47
C ASP A 73 -16.67 6.56 9.28
N PHE A 74 -15.64 6.27 10.07
CA PHE A 74 -14.30 6.85 9.87
C PHE A 74 -13.74 6.53 8.47
N CYS A 75 -13.81 5.28 8.02
CA CYS A 75 -13.39 4.90 6.67
C CYS A 75 -14.18 5.62 5.58
N HIS A 76 -15.49 5.83 5.78
CA HIS A 76 -16.31 6.59 4.84
C HIS A 76 -15.86 8.05 4.78
N HIS A 77 -15.65 8.68 5.95
CA HIS A 77 -15.13 10.04 6.04
C HIS A 77 -13.78 10.20 5.32
N LEU A 78 -12.84 9.27 5.51
CA LEU A 78 -11.56 9.30 4.80
C LEU A 78 -11.72 9.27 3.28
N LYS A 79 -12.69 8.51 2.75
CA LYS A 79 -12.96 8.43 1.30
C LYS A 79 -13.61 9.70 0.75
N THR A 80 -14.37 10.42 1.57
CA THR A 80 -15.10 11.62 1.15
C THR A 80 -14.37 12.93 1.44
N SER A 81 -13.39 12.91 2.36
CA SER A 81 -12.65 14.09 2.79
C SER A 81 -11.56 14.45 1.80
N THR A 82 -11.56 15.70 1.34
CA THR A 82 -10.53 16.23 0.41
C THR A 82 -9.13 16.28 1.00
N MET A 83 -9.00 16.24 2.34
CA MET A 83 -7.73 16.31 3.05
C MET A 83 -6.86 15.05 2.92
N TYR A 84 -7.46 13.89 2.61
CA TYR A 84 -6.77 12.60 2.57
C TYR A 84 -6.78 11.95 1.18
N ASN A 85 -7.23 12.68 0.16
CA ASN A 85 -7.32 12.19 -1.22
C ASN A 85 -5.98 12.24 -1.97
N SER A 86 -4.98 12.93 -1.42
CA SER A 86 -3.62 12.96 -1.94
C SER A 86 -2.62 12.95 -0.80
N SER A 87 -1.58 12.15 -0.96
CA SER A 87 -0.43 12.16 -0.06
C SER A 87 0.83 11.89 -0.86
N PHE A 88 1.93 12.53 -0.47
CA PHE A 88 3.24 12.11 -0.94
C PHE A 88 3.59 10.80 -0.26
N PHE A 89 4.05 9.83 -1.05
CA PHE A 89 4.54 8.56 -0.52
C PHE A 89 5.88 8.22 -1.17
N THR A 90 6.70 7.48 -0.44
CA THR A 90 7.98 6.96 -0.92
C THR A 90 7.90 5.45 -0.92
N THR A 91 8.24 4.83 -2.04
CA THR A 91 8.32 3.37 -2.19
C THR A 91 9.49 3.02 -3.09
N LYS A 92 9.96 1.77 -3.04
CA LYS A 92 10.94 1.28 -4.02
C LYS A 92 10.35 1.41 -5.41
N GLN A 93 11.09 2.04 -6.31
CA GLN A 93 10.63 2.35 -7.65
C GLN A 93 11.73 2.21 -8.69
N ILE A 94 11.32 2.00 -9.94
CA ILE A 94 12.16 2.18 -11.12
C ILE A 94 11.49 3.23 -12.00
N GLN A 95 12.22 4.27 -12.36
CA GLN A 95 11.78 5.32 -13.28
C GLN A 95 12.45 5.11 -14.64
N VAL A 96 11.72 5.32 -15.73
CA VAL A 96 12.27 5.11 -17.10
C VAL A 96 13.46 6.02 -17.42
N GLN A 97 13.56 7.18 -16.77
CA GLN A 97 14.67 8.11 -16.92
C GLN A 97 16.02 7.53 -16.44
N ASP A 98 15.96 6.53 -15.55
CA ASP A 98 17.15 5.89 -14.98
C ASP A 98 17.55 4.63 -15.78
N LEU A 99 16.80 4.30 -16.84
CA LEU A 99 17.01 3.12 -17.68
C LEU A 99 17.65 3.47 -19.03
N LYS A 100 18.46 2.55 -19.54
CA LYS A 100 19.02 2.59 -20.89
C LYS A 100 18.39 1.49 -21.76
N PRO A 101 18.15 1.73 -23.06
CA PRO A 101 17.68 0.68 -23.95
C PRO A 101 18.59 -0.56 -23.87
N GLY A 102 17.97 -1.73 -23.71
CA GLY A 102 18.64 -3.00 -23.42
C GLY A 102 18.57 -3.42 -21.95
N ASP A 103 18.37 -2.49 -21.01
CA ASP A 103 18.22 -2.82 -19.59
C ASP A 103 17.05 -3.77 -19.36
N GLU A 104 17.25 -4.72 -18.47
CA GLU A 104 16.22 -5.69 -18.12
C GLU A 104 15.70 -5.45 -16.71
N ILE A 105 14.40 -5.66 -16.53
CA ILE A 105 13.75 -5.53 -15.23
C ILE A 105 12.88 -6.74 -14.95
N GLU A 106 12.79 -7.09 -13.68
CA GLU A 106 11.87 -8.10 -13.17
C GLU A 106 10.76 -7.43 -12.39
N ILE A 107 9.52 -7.83 -12.67
CA ILE A 107 8.37 -7.42 -11.89
C ILE A 107 7.52 -8.62 -11.50
N GLY A 108 6.84 -8.52 -10.36
CA GLY A 108 5.96 -9.59 -9.88
C GLY A 108 4.83 -9.10 -9.00
N TRP A 109 3.76 -9.88 -8.93
CA TRP A 109 2.58 -9.59 -8.11
C TRP A 109 1.76 -10.84 -7.82
N SER A 110 0.84 -10.73 -6.86
CA SER A 110 0.04 -11.87 -6.39
C SER A 110 -1.05 -12.35 -7.36
N PRO A 111 -1.41 -13.64 -7.31
CA PRO A 111 -0.59 -14.75 -6.81
C PRO A 111 0.50 -15.14 -7.82
N ASN A 112 1.75 -15.22 -7.36
CA ASN A 112 2.88 -15.86 -8.04
C ASN A 112 3.12 -15.44 -9.51
N ARG A 113 2.73 -14.22 -9.88
CA ARG A 113 2.93 -13.69 -11.23
C ARG A 113 4.28 -13.03 -11.33
N TYR A 114 4.92 -13.24 -12.46
CA TYR A 114 6.25 -12.74 -12.72
C TYR A 114 6.40 -12.41 -14.19
N LEU A 115 7.06 -11.30 -14.48
CA LEU A 115 7.51 -10.91 -15.82
C LEU A 115 8.98 -10.50 -15.75
N ARG A 116 9.71 -10.85 -16.81
CA ARG A 116 10.99 -10.21 -17.15
C ARG A 116 10.77 -9.36 -18.38
N LEU A 117 11.23 -8.13 -18.33
CA LEU A 117 10.97 -7.11 -19.34
C LEU A 117 12.31 -6.56 -19.83
N GLN A 118 12.39 -6.22 -21.11
CA GLN A 118 13.50 -5.47 -21.67
C GLN A 118 13.01 -4.06 -22.03
N TYR A 119 13.79 -3.05 -21.66
CA TYR A 119 13.51 -1.66 -22.01
C TYR A 119 14.02 -1.36 -23.42
N HIS A 120 13.19 -0.72 -24.25
CA HIS A 120 13.49 -0.38 -25.64
C HIS A 120 13.62 1.13 -25.88
N GLY A 121 13.62 1.94 -24.82
CA GLY A 121 13.56 3.40 -24.93
C GLY A 121 12.13 3.93 -24.95
N GLU A 122 11.96 5.25 -24.81
CA GLU A 122 10.67 5.95 -24.93
C GLU A 122 9.55 5.33 -24.07
N ALA A 123 9.88 4.94 -22.83
CA ALA A 123 8.94 4.28 -21.91
C ALA A 123 8.37 2.93 -22.41
N ARG A 124 8.94 2.34 -23.46
CA ARG A 124 8.48 1.10 -24.09
C ARG A 124 9.22 -0.11 -23.55
N PHE A 125 8.46 -1.14 -23.19
CA PHE A 125 8.96 -2.41 -22.67
C PHE A 125 8.48 -3.58 -23.52
N GLN A 126 9.36 -4.55 -23.74
CA GLN A 126 9.02 -5.85 -24.30
C GLN A 126 8.99 -6.90 -23.20
N VAL A 127 7.99 -7.77 -23.19
CA VAL A 127 7.97 -8.94 -22.31
C VAL A 127 8.90 -10.01 -22.89
N ILE A 128 9.98 -10.32 -22.18
CA ILE A 128 10.95 -11.34 -22.59
C ILE A 128 10.77 -12.68 -21.86
N ASP A 129 10.19 -12.67 -20.65
CA ASP A 129 9.73 -13.87 -19.94
C ASP A 129 8.42 -13.59 -19.20
N SER A 130 7.56 -14.61 -19.06
CA SER A 130 6.28 -14.51 -18.37
C SER A 130 5.89 -15.80 -17.67
N LYS A 131 5.54 -15.68 -16.39
CA LYS A 131 5.06 -16.80 -15.56
C LYS A 131 3.74 -16.40 -14.90
N GLN A 132 2.71 -17.21 -15.13
CA GLN A 132 1.38 -17.08 -14.50
C GLN A 132 0.69 -15.71 -14.72
N SER A 133 1.09 -14.98 -15.76
CA SER A 133 0.55 -13.66 -16.13
C SER A 133 -0.36 -13.73 -17.35
N LYS A 134 -1.21 -12.71 -17.52
CA LYS A 134 -1.98 -12.51 -18.77
C LYS A 134 -1.13 -11.91 -19.90
N LEU A 135 -0.02 -11.26 -19.54
CA LEU A 135 0.99 -10.80 -20.50
C LEU A 135 1.80 -12.00 -20.98
N ARG A 136 2.14 -12.01 -22.26
CA ARG A 136 2.84 -13.09 -22.96
C ARG A 136 4.19 -12.59 -23.42
N ARG A 137 5.17 -13.49 -23.52
CA ARG A 137 6.44 -13.19 -24.17
C ARG A 137 6.19 -12.64 -25.58
N GLY A 138 6.85 -11.55 -25.93
CA GLY A 138 6.69 -10.82 -27.18
C GLY A 138 5.70 -9.65 -27.12
N ASP A 139 4.86 -9.56 -26.09
CA ASP A 139 3.99 -8.40 -25.87
C ASP A 139 4.84 -7.12 -25.65
N TYR A 140 4.33 -5.98 -26.11
CA TYR A 140 4.87 -4.66 -25.78
C TYR A 140 3.86 -3.83 -25.01
N PHE A 141 4.34 -2.95 -24.13
CA PHE A 141 3.53 -1.94 -23.48
C PHE A 141 4.38 -0.73 -23.11
N GLU A 142 3.72 0.34 -22.68
CA GLU A 142 4.35 1.58 -22.26
C GLU A 142 4.01 1.90 -20.80
N THR A 143 5.02 2.35 -20.04
CA THR A 143 4.84 2.88 -18.68
C THR A 143 6.01 3.77 -18.30
N ALA A 144 5.75 4.85 -17.56
CA ALA A 144 6.79 5.76 -17.10
C ALA A 144 7.54 5.26 -15.85
N CYS A 145 6.92 4.41 -15.04
CA CYS A 145 7.55 3.90 -13.82
C CYS A 145 6.93 2.58 -13.35
N PHE A 146 7.63 1.95 -12.40
CA PHE A 146 7.15 0.82 -11.62
C PHE A 146 7.31 1.15 -10.14
N LEU A 147 6.26 0.94 -9.35
CA LEU A 147 6.20 1.32 -7.94
C LEU A 147 5.80 0.10 -7.08
N ILE A 148 6.60 -0.27 -6.08
CA ILE A 148 6.24 -1.34 -5.14
C ILE A 148 4.97 -0.93 -4.38
N GLY A 149 4.04 -1.88 -4.25
CA GLY A 149 2.77 -1.72 -3.56
C GLY A 149 1.67 -1.04 -4.39
N GLN A 150 1.98 -0.55 -5.59
CA GLN A 150 0.99 0.08 -6.47
C GLN A 150 0.65 -0.82 -7.66
N PRO A 151 -0.61 -0.79 -8.14
CA PRO A 151 -0.98 -1.46 -9.38
C PRO A 151 -0.25 -0.88 -10.57
N LEU A 152 0.10 -1.72 -11.54
CA LEU A 152 0.63 -1.29 -12.82
C LEU A 152 -0.52 -1.13 -13.81
N LEU A 153 -0.89 0.12 -14.11
CA LEU A 153 -1.88 0.46 -15.12
C LEU A 153 -1.22 0.55 -16.49
N LEU A 154 -1.68 -0.28 -17.42
CA LEU A 154 -1.25 -0.27 -18.81
C LEU A 154 -2.43 0.20 -19.67
N SER A 155 -2.25 1.31 -20.38
CA SER A 155 -3.28 1.85 -21.28
C SER A 155 -3.63 0.88 -22.40
N TYR A 156 -2.67 0.05 -22.81
CA TYR A 156 -2.85 -1.04 -23.75
C TYR A 156 -1.70 -2.04 -23.62
N ILE A 157 -1.87 -3.22 -24.22
CA ILE A 157 -0.79 -4.15 -24.53
C ILE A 157 -0.82 -4.33 -26.05
N LEU A 158 0.33 -4.17 -26.71
CA LEU A 158 0.49 -4.47 -28.13
C LEU A 158 0.87 -5.94 -28.27
N ARG A 159 -0.05 -6.72 -28.85
CA ARG A 159 0.10 -8.15 -29.12
C ARG A 159 -0.27 -8.42 -30.56
N ASP A 160 0.61 -9.06 -31.32
CA ASP A 160 0.37 -9.40 -32.72
C ASP A 160 -0.07 -8.18 -33.56
N ASN A 161 0.59 -7.03 -33.36
CA ASN A 161 0.25 -5.71 -33.94
C ASN A 161 -1.16 -5.17 -33.61
N GLN A 162 -1.84 -5.73 -32.61
CA GLN A 162 -3.12 -5.23 -32.13
C GLN A 162 -3.02 -4.73 -30.69
N LYS A 163 -3.69 -3.61 -30.40
CA LYS A 163 -3.78 -3.08 -29.04
C LYS A 163 -4.94 -3.74 -28.30
N THR A 164 -4.68 -4.27 -27.11
CA THR A 164 -5.73 -4.73 -26.20
C THR A 164 -6.44 -3.56 -25.53
N PRO A 165 -7.62 -3.79 -24.92
CA PRO A 165 -8.16 -2.89 -23.90
C PRO A 165 -7.15 -2.66 -22.76
N PRO A 166 -7.33 -1.59 -21.95
CA PRO A 166 -6.49 -1.31 -20.80
C PRO A 166 -6.41 -2.49 -19.83
N PHE A 167 -5.23 -2.68 -19.24
CA PHE A 167 -4.94 -3.76 -18.33
C PHE A 167 -4.36 -3.24 -17.02
N ILE A 168 -4.72 -3.86 -15.90
CA ILE A 168 -4.17 -3.54 -14.59
C ILE A 168 -3.49 -4.79 -14.02
N ALA A 169 -2.16 -4.74 -13.90
CA ALA A 169 -1.37 -5.72 -13.16
C ALA A 169 -1.39 -5.38 -11.67
N GLY A 170 -1.46 -6.40 -10.80
CA GLY A 170 -1.48 -6.18 -9.35
C GLY A 170 -2.69 -5.36 -8.86
N ARG A 171 -3.85 -5.45 -9.51
CA ARG A 171 -5.05 -4.64 -9.14
C ARG A 171 -5.34 -4.65 -7.64
N ASN A 172 -5.20 -5.82 -7.01
CA ASN A 172 -5.35 -6.01 -5.58
C ASN A 172 -3.96 -6.30 -4.99
N GLY A 173 -3.32 -5.30 -4.38
CA GLY A 173 -2.05 -5.43 -3.67
C GLY A 173 -0.81 -4.86 -4.38
N GLY A 174 -0.94 -4.44 -5.64
CA GLY A 174 0.14 -3.82 -6.41
C GLY A 174 1.27 -4.77 -6.81
N LEU A 175 2.37 -4.18 -7.26
CA LEU A 175 3.61 -4.90 -7.54
C LEU A 175 4.30 -5.27 -6.22
N THR A 176 4.72 -6.53 -6.09
CA THR A 176 5.41 -7.07 -4.92
C THR A 176 6.89 -7.33 -5.17
N LEU A 177 7.31 -7.30 -6.43
CA LEU A 177 8.70 -7.45 -6.86
C LEU A 177 8.98 -6.42 -7.95
N ILE A 178 10.11 -5.73 -7.83
CA ILE A 178 10.69 -4.83 -8.84
C ILE A 178 12.22 -4.88 -8.66
N ASN A 179 12.96 -5.34 -9.67
CA ASN A 179 14.42 -5.33 -9.70
C ASN A 179 14.91 -4.92 -11.09
N GLN A 180 16.01 -4.16 -11.16
CA GLN A 180 16.77 -3.96 -12.39
C GLN A 180 17.87 -5.02 -12.44
N LEU A 181 17.97 -5.73 -13.55
CA LEU A 181 19.00 -6.71 -13.84
C LEU A 181 20.06 -6.00 -14.68
N THR A 182 21.07 -5.46 -14.01
CA THR A 182 22.29 -4.94 -14.65
C THR A 182 23.16 -6.06 -15.17
#